data_AF-A0A3D0S5Y8-F1
#
_entry.id   AF-A0A3D0S5Y8-F1
#
_cell.length_a   1.000
_cell.length_b   1.000
_cell.length_c   1.000
_cell.angle_alpha   90.00
_cell.angle_beta   90.00
_cell.angle_gamma   90.00
#
_symmetry.space_group_name_H-M   'P 1'
#
loop_
_entity.id
_entity.type
_entity.pdbx_description
1 polymer ?
#
loop_
_entity_poly.entity_id
_entity_poly.type
_entity_poly.pdbx_seq_one_letter_code
_entity_poly.pdbx_strand_id
1 'polypeptide(L)' 'RCEAQVAYAIGKAQPVGVFIETFGTGTASNEAIQKAVLEVFDLRPAAIIQDLDLLRPIYAQTAAYGHF' A
#
# COMPACT_ATOMS: atom_id res chain seq x y z
N ARG A 1 -12.87 -2.11 9.12
CA ARG A 1 -12.72 -1.92 7.66
C ARG A 1 -11.73 -0.79 7.45
N CYS A 2 -10.88 -0.88 6.44
CA CYS A 2 -9.89 0.15 6.11
C CYS A 2 -9.75 0.20 4.59
N GLU A 3 -9.82 1.38 4.01
CA GLU A 3 -9.45 1.65 2.63
C GLU A 3 -8.18 2.49 2.64
N ALA A 4 -7.20 2.10 1.82
CA ALA A 4 -5.96 2.82 1.63
C ALA A 4 -5.83 3.25 0.17
N GLN A 5 -5.49 4.51 -0.04
CA GLN A 5 -5.26 5.10 -1.36
C GLN A 5 -3.83 5.60 -1.44
N VAL A 6 -3.15 5.32 -2.55
CA VAL A 6 -1.77 5.75 -2.81
C VAL A 6 -1.70 6.37 -4.20
N ALA A 7 -1.14 7.58 -4.29
CA ALA A 7 -0.98 8.31 -5.54
C ALA A 7 0.50 8.49 -5.88
N TYR A 8 0.87 8.28 -7.14
CA TYR A 8 2.24 8.51 -7.66
C TYR A 8 2.20 9.51 -8.81
N ALA A 9 3.27 10.30 -8.93
CA ALA A 9 3.56 11.07 -10.13
C ALA A 9 4.59 10.33 -10.99
N ILE A 10 4.44 10.40 -12.32
CA ILE A 10 5.39 9.80 -13.25
C ILE A 10 6.80 10.33 -12.95
N GLY A 11 7.76 9.43 -12.81
CA GLY A 11 9.16 9.75 -12.52
C GLY A 11 9.47 10.01 -11.04
N LYS A 12 8.50 9.94 -10.12
CA LYS A 12 8.72 10.08 -8.68
C LYS A 12 8.55 8.74 -7.97
N ALA A 13 9.63 8.26 -7.32
CA ALA A 13 9.60 6.99 -6.60
C ALA A 13 8.73 7.03 -5.34
N GLN A 14 8.78 8.13 -4.58
CA GLN A 14 7.94 8.32 -3.40
C GLN A 14 6.51 8.71 -3.83
N PRO A 15 5.46 8.22 -3.14
CA PRO A 15 4.10 8.64 -3.42
C PRO A 15 3.94 10.15 -3.23
N VAL A 16 3.06 10.76 -4.00
CA VAL A 16 2.65 12.16 -3.84
C VAL A 16 1.55 12.32 -2.80
N GLY A 17 0.84 11.24 -2.47
CA GLY A 17 -0.17 11.21 -1.42
C GLY A 17 -0.49 9.79 -0.97
N VAL A 18 -0.79 9.67 0.32
CA VAL A 18 -1.38 8.47 0.94
C VAL A 18 -2.59 8.95 1.72
N PHE A 19 -3.72 8.27 1.57
CA PHE A 19 -4.96 8.58 2.28
C PHE A 19 -5.55 7.30 2.88
N ILE A 20 -6.09 7.41 4.10
CA ILE A 20 -6.68 6.30 4.84
C ILE A 20 -8.11 6.65 5.23
N GLU A 21 -9.04 5.72 4.99
CA GLU A 21 -10.41 5.81 5.45
C GLU A 21 -10.81 4.54 6.22
N THR A 22 -11.19 4.70 7.49
CA THR A 22 -11.61 3.59 8.35
C THR A 22 -13.13 3.45 8.46
N PHE A 23 -13.91 4.33 7.84
CA PHE A 23 -15.37 4.32 7.83
C PHE A 23 -15.98 4.25 9.25
N GLY A 24 -15.35 4.93 10.20
CA GLY A 24 -15.77 4.94 11.61
C GLY A 24 -15.47 3.67 12.40
N THR A 25 -14.71 2.72 11.83
CA THR A 25 -14.34 1.47 12.52
C THR A 25 -12.93 1.48 13.10
N GLY A 26 -12.16 2.57 12.89
CA GLY A 26 -10.82 2.74 13.44
C GLY A 26 -10.84 3.03 14.94
N THR A 27 -9.86 2.51 15.67
CA THR A 27 -9.64 2.81 17.09
C THR A 27 -8.73 4.02 17.31
N ALA A 28 -8.14 4.54 16.23
CA ALA A 28 -7.33 5.76 16.17
C ALA A 28 -7.81 6.62 15.01
N SER A 29 -7.43 7.90 14.98
CA SER A 29 -7.84 8.79 13.88
C SER A 29 -7.21 8.37 12.55
N ASN A 30 -7.90 8.64 11.44
CA ASN A 30 -7.41 8.31 10.10
C ASN A 30 -6.03 8.97 9.83
N GLU A 31 -5.80 10.18 10.35
CA GLU A 31 -4.54 10.92 10.21
C GLU A 31 -3.40 10.23 10.98
N ALA A 32 -3.67 9.74 12.19
CA ALA A 32 -2.68 9.02 12.98
C ALA A 32 -2.28 7.71 12.29
N ILE A 33 -3.26 6.99 11.73
CA ILE A 33 -3.02 5.76 10.96
C ILE A 33 -2.24 6.08 9.69
N GLN A 34 -2.62 7.11 8.94
CA GLN A 34 -1.91 7.55 7.74
C GLN A 34 -0.44 7.89 8.03
N LYS A 35 -0.18 8.59 9.13
CA LYS A 35 1.19 8.89 9.57
C LYS A 35 1.96 7.61 9.90
N ALA A 36 1.35 6.69 10.64
CA ALA A 36 1.96 5.40 10.96
C ALA A 36 2.27 4.58 9.71
N VAL A 37 1.39 4.58 8.70
CA VAL A 37 1.62 3.90 7.42
C VAL A 37 2.87 4.43 6.73
N LEU A 38 3.05 5.76 6.70
CA LEU A 38 4.23 6.40 6.09
C LEU A 38 5.53 6.18 6.87
N GLU A 39 5.44 5.86 8.17
CA GLU A 39 6.60 5.53 9.01
C GLU A 39 6.98 4.04 8.93
N VAL A 40 5.99 3.16 8.79
CA VAL A 40 6.18 1.70 8.82
C VAL A 40 6.46 1.12 7.44
N PHE A 41 5.85 1.66 6.38
CA PHE A 41 5.95 1.10 5.03
C PHE A 41 6.73 2.02 4.10
N ASP A 42 7.76 1.46 3.44
CA ASP A 42 8.40 2.12 2.32
C ASP A 42 7.61 1.83 1.04
N LEU A 43 6.79 2.79 0.64
CA LEU A 43 5.91 2.67 -0.52
C LEU A 43 6.62 2.97 -1.86
N ARG A 44 7.95 3.07 -1.91
CA ARG A 44 8.63 3.17 -3.21
C ARG A 44 8.47 1.86 -3.99
N PRO A 45 8.24 1.87 -5.32
CA PRO A 45 8.07 0.65 -6.10
C PRO A 45 9.17 -0.40 -5.91
N ALA A 46 10.43 0.04 -5.82
CA ALA A 46 11.56 -0.85 -5.58
C ALA A 46 11.53 -1.52 -4.20
N ALA A 47 11.10 -0.78 -3.16
CA ALA A 47 10.97 -1.33 -1.81
C ALA A 47 9.81 -2.32 -1.74
N ILE A 48 8.68 -2.03 -2.37
CA ILE A 48 7.55 -2.96 -2.48
C ILE A 48 7.98 -4.29 -3.14
N ILE A 49 8.74 -4.21 -4.24
CA ILE A 49 9.26 -5.40 -4.94
C ILE A 49 10.17 -6.23 -4.02
N GLN A 50 11.04 -5.56 -3.27
CA GLN A 50 11.99 -6.20 -2.36
C GLN A 50 11.27 -6.84 -1.17
N ASP A 51 10.44 -6.08 -0.48
CA ASP A 51 9.84 -6.48 0.80
C ASP A 51 8.78 -7.58 0.62
N LEU A 52 8.11 -7.60 -0.54
CA LEU A 52 7.17 -8.67 -0.91
C LEU A 52 7.82 -9.79 -1.75
N ASP A 53 9.10 -9.68 -2.06
CA ASP A 53 9.87 -10.63 -2.87
C ASP A 53 9.15 -10.97 -4.19
N LEU A 54 8.88 -9.95 -5.00
CA LEU A 54 8.01 -10.05 -6.19
C LEU A 54 8.70 -10.57 -7.46
N LEU A 55 10.04 -10.67 -7.47
CA LEU A 55 10.82 -11.11 -8.63
C LEU A 55 10.90 -12.65 -8.72
N ARG A 56 9.74 -13.30 -8.64
CA ARG A 56 9.58 -14.76 -8.66
C ARG A 56 8.41 -15.17 -9.56
N PRO A 57 8.37 -16.41 -10.06
CA PRO A 57 7.27 -16.90 -10.89
C PRO A 57 6.02 -17.27 -10.04
N ILE A 58 5.46 -16.30 -9.32
CA ILE A 58 4.36 -16.50 -8.35
C ILE A 58 2.98 -16.08 -8.89
N TYR A 59 2.89 -15.56 -10.13
CA TYR A 59 1.66 -14.91 -10.63
C TYR A 59 0.66 -15.85 -11.30
N ALA A 60 1.07 -17.08 -11.67
CA ALA A 60 0.16 -18.02 -12.33
C ALA A 60 -1.02 -18.44 -11.42
N GLN A 61 -0.75 -18.62 -10.13
CA GLN A 61 -1.76 -19.00 -9.15
C GLN A 61 -2.84 -17.91 -8.94
N THR A 62 -2.51 -16.64 -9.18
CA THR A 62 -3.43 -15.50 -9.00
C THR A 62 -4.18 -15.12 -10.29
N ALA A 63 -3.98 -15.86 -11.39
CA ALA A 63 -4.61 -15.55 -12.68
C ALA A 63 -6.11 -15.90 -12.75
N ALA A 64 -6.63 -16.65 -11.78
CA ALA A 64 -8.03 -17.02 -11.65
C ALA A 64 -8.45 -16.96 -10.17
N TYR A 65 -9.77 -16.86 -9.93
CA TYR A 65 -10.38 -16.87 -8.59
C TYR A 65 -10.04 -15.70 -7.65
N GLY A 66 -9.27 -14.71 -8.10
CA GLY A 66 -9.00 -13.47 -7.38
C GLY A 66 -7.54 -13.33 -6.93
N HIS A 67 -7.09 -12.08 -6.77
CA HIS A 67 -5.78 -11.76 -6.21
C HIS A 67 -5.79 -11.63 -4.69
N PHE A 68 -6.96 -11.28 -4.13
CA PHE A 68 -7.23 -11.10 -2.70
C PHE A 68 -8.62 -11.67 -2.38
#